data_AF-A0A938H353-F1
#
_entry.id   AF-A0A938H353-F1
#
_cell.length_a   1.000
_cell.length_b   1.000
_cell.length_c   1.000
_cell.angle_alpha   90.00
_cell.angle_beta   90.00
_cell.angle_gamma   90.00
#
_symmetry.space_group_name_H-M   'P 1'
#
loop_
_entity.id
_entity.type
_entity.pdbx_description
1 polymer ?
#
loop_
_entity_poly.entity_id
_entity_poly.type
_entity_poly.pdbx_seq_one_letter_code
_entity_poly.pdbx_strand_id
1 'polypeptide(L)'
;MNRQPHQAVRGFTLVELIAVITIIILLAGLVVGGISYVRDRQDREKAKVQIALLSRAIEEYKLDMGVYPPFETQDTPAAGDISEELYTALFYEGYQASESSGTTTAPEKASKIYLAELDPTTSRQGWVKKSTGGSPDPDLKITDPWGNPYYYRKGSNAENPDFDLWSAGKDGKTNPANSDLSNEDNRDDVRNF
;
A
#
# COMPACT_ATOMS: atom_id res chain seq x y z
N MET A 1 -63.00 13.60 -45.46
CA MET A 1 -61.63 13.10 -45.67
C MET A 1 -60.63 14.04 -44.99
N ASN A 2 -60.03 13.66 -43.85
CA ASN A 2 -58.94 14.40 -43.22
C ASN A 2 -57.60 13.84 -43.71
N ARG A 3 -56.76 14.67 -44.35
CA ARG A 3 -55.37 14.33 -44.68
C ARG A 3 -54.48 14.83 -43.55
N GLN A 4 -53.88 13.92 -42.79
CA GLN A 4 -52.87 14.28 -41.80
C GLN A 4 -51.54 14.61 -42.51
N PRO A 5 -50.88 15.73 -42.19
CA PRO A 5 -49.58 16.06 -42.75
C PRO A 5 -48.52 15.13 -42.15
N HIS A 6 -47.85 14.35 -43.00
CA HIS A 6 -46.65 13.61 -42.62
C HIS A 6 -45.53 14.61 -42.32
N GLN A 7 -45.08 14.65 -41.07
CA GLN A 7 -43.89 15.39 -40.69
C GLN A 7 -42.66 14.75 -41.33
N ALA A 8 -41.96 15.51 -42.17
CA ALA A 8 -40.72 15.05 -42.80
C ALA A 8 -39.65 14.88 -41.72
N VAL A 9 -39.24 13.64 -41.48
CA VAL A 9 -38.07 13.31 -40.66
C VAL A 9 -36.84 13.84 -41.39
N ARG A 10 -36.18 14.87 -40.86
CA ARG A 10 -34.91 15.37 -41.39
C ARG A 10 -33.82 14.35 -41.10
N GLY A 11 -33.10 13.95 -42.15
CA GLY A 11 -31.93 13.06 -42.04
C GLY A 11 -30.72 13.78 -41.45
N PHE A 12 -29.87 13.02 -40.74
CA PHE A 12 -28.61 13.49 -40.17
C PHE A 12 -27.61 13.84 -41.27
N THR A 13 -26.89 14.96 -41.14
CA THR A 13 -25.86 15.34 -42.12
C THR A 13 -24.50 14.78 -41.74
N LEU A 14 -23.66 14.45 -42.72
CA LEU A 14 -22.28 13.99 -42.47
C LEU A 14 -21.44 15.05 -41.73
N VAL A 15 -21.73 16.34 -41.97
CA VAL A 15 -21.04 17.46 -41.32
C VAL A 15 -21.31 17.47 -39.81
N GLU A 16 -22.54 17.18 -39.40
CA GLU A 16 -22.95 17.11 -38.01
C GLU A 16 -22.26 15.95 -37.27
N LEU A 17 -22.14 14.80 -37.93
CA LEU A 17 -21.39 13.67 -37.40
C LEU A 17 -19.89 13.98 -37.26
N ILE A 18 -19.28 14.61 -38.28
CA ILE A 18 -17.86 14.98 -38.25
C ILE A 18 -17.59 16.01 -37.15
N ALA A 19 -18.44 17.01 -36.99
CA ALA A 19 -18.30 18.00 -35.91
C ALA A 19 -18.33 17.33 -34.52
N VAL A 20 -19.25 16.39 -34.30
CA VAL A 20 -19.39 15.66 -33.03
C VAL A 20 -18.15 14.82 -32.72
N ILE A 21 -17.68 14.00 -33.66
CA ILE A 21 -16.49 13.17 -33.42
C ILE A 21 -15.24 14.02 -33.19
N THR A 22 -15.14 15.18 -33.86
CA THR A 22 -14.02 16.11 -33.68
C THR A 22 -14.02 16.69 -32.27
N ILE A 23 -15.17 17.11 -31.76
CA ILE A 23 -15.31 17.62 -30.39
C ILE A 23 -15.04 16.51 -29.37
N ILE A 24 -15.51 15.28 -29.60
CA ILE A 24 -15.26 14.14 -28.70
C ILE A 24 -13.76 13.84 -28.61
N ILE A 25 -13.02 13.84 -29.72
CA ILE A 25 -11.56 13.58 -29.71
C ILE A 25 -10.82 14.67 -28.93
N LEU A 26 -11.18 15.94 -29.13
CA LEU A 26 -10.59 17.07 -28.40
C LEU A 26 -10.86 16.98 -26.88
N LEU A 27 -12.11 16.67 -26.50
CA LEU A 27 -12.49 16.53 -25.10
C LEU A 27 -11.85 15.29 -24.45
N ALA A 28 -11.80 14.16 -25.17
CA ALA A 28 -11.15 12.94 -24.69
C ALA A 28 -9.66 13.17 -24.38
N GLY A 29 -8.96 13.97 -25.20
CA GLY A 29 -7.56 14.32 -24.95
C GLY A 29 -7.34 15.08 -23.63
N LEU A 30 -8.25 15.98 -23.25
CA LEU A 30 -8.13 16.76 -22.01
C LEU A 30 -8.38 15.93 -20.74
N VAL A 31 -9.27 14.94 -20.80
CA VAL A 31 -9.65 14.13 -19.63
C VAL A 31 -8.51 13.25 -19.13
N VAL A 32 -7.64 12.75 -20.02
CA VAL A 32 -6.56 11.81 -19.67
C VAL A 32 -5.50 12.45 -18.75
N GLY A 33 -5.14 13.72 -18.97
CA GLY A 33 -4.05 14.38 -18.25
C GLY A 33 -4.32 14.62 -16.75
N GLY A 34 -5.58 14.77 -16.34
CA GLY A 34 -5.94 15.11 -14.95
C GLY A 34 -5.89 13.93 -13.97
N ILE A 35 -6.00 12.69 -14.45
CA ILE A 35 -6.19 11.51 -13.61
C ILE A 35 -4.94 11.17 -12.78
N SER A 36 -3.75 11.28 -13.36
CA SER A 36 -2.50 10.88 -12.71
C SER A 36 -2.14 11.76 -11.51
N TYR A 37 -2.45 13.06 -11.57
CA TYR A 37 -2.18 13.98 -10.47
C TYR A 37 -3.06 13.68 -9.24
N VAL A 38 -4.33 13.36 -9.49
CA VAL A 38 -5.28 13.03 -8.41
C VAL A 38 -4.91 11.70 -7.75
N ARG A 39 -4.50 10.69 -8.53
CA ARG A 39 -4.05 9.40 -7.98
C ARG A 39 -2.83 9.55 -7.09
N ASP A 40 -1.82 10.31 -7.50
CA ASP A 40 -0.61 10.53 -6.69
C ASP A 40 -0.93 11.08 -5.29
N ARG A 41 -1.82 12.08 -5.23
CA ARG A 41 -2.29 12.64 -3.97
C ARG A 41 -3.06 11.61 -3.14
N GLN A 42 -3.94 10.83 -3.77
CA GLN A 42 -4.69 9.77 -3.10
C GLN A 42 -3.76 8.69 -2.54
N ASP A 43 -2.75 8.30 -3.30
CA ASP A 43 -1.81 7.25 -2.93
C ASP A 43 -0.92 7.72 -1.76
N ARG A 44 -0.48 8.99 -1.73
CA ARG A 44 0.17 9.57 -0.54
C ARG A 44 -0.71 9.57 0.70
N GLU A 45 -1.98 9.92 0.58
CA GLU A 45 -2.90 9.90 1.73
C GLU A 45 -3.17 8.46 2.20
N LYS A 46 -3.28 7.48 1.29
CA LYS A 46 -3.35 6.06 1.66
C LYS A 46 -2.09 5.61 2.39
N ALA A 47 -0.91 5.98 1.89
CA ALA A 47 0.36 5.61 2.52
C ALA A 47 0.46 6.16 3.96
N LYS A 48 -0.01 7.39 4.22
CA LYS A 48 -0.09 7.94 5.58
C LYS A 48 -1.03 7.14 6.48
N VAL A 49 -2.20 6.74 5.96
CA VAL A 49 -3.15 5.90 6.72
C VAL A 49 -2.56 4.52 7.00
N GLN A 50 -1.91 3.91 6.02
CA GLN A 50 -1.20 2.64 6.16
C GLN A 50 -0.11 2.73 7.23
N ILE A 51 0.72 3.78 7.19
CA ILE A 51 1.76 4.03 8.22
C ILE A 51 1.13 4.18 9.60
N ALA A 52 0.01 4.90 9.73
CA ALA A 52 -0.67 5.05 11.02
C ALA A 52 -1.22 3.71 11.56
N LEU A 53 -1.78 2.87 10.68
CA LEU A 53 -2.29 1.55 11.05
C LEU A 53 -1.16 0.59 11.44
N LEU A 54 -0.08 0.59 10.66
CA LEU A 54 1.14 -0.18 10.97
C LEU A 54 1.77 0.29 12.28
N SER A 55 1.89 1.61 12.49
CA SER A 55 2.44 2.18 13.71
C SER A 55 1.64 1.75 14.94
N ARG A 56 0.30 1.82 14.85
CA ARG A 56 -0.58 1.32 15.92
C ARG A 56 -0.38 -0.17 16.18
N ALA A 57 -0.29 -0.99 15.13
CA ALA A 57 -0.08 -2.43 15.28
C ALA A 57 1.30 -2.75 15.90
N ILE A 58 2.34 -1.99 15.55
CA ILE A 58 3.68 -2.08 16.12
C ILE A 58 3.68 -1.70 17.61
N GLU A 59 2.97 -0.63 17.98
CA GLU A 59 2.80 -0.22 19.37
C GLU A 59 2.06 -1.29 20.18
N GLU A 60 0.99 -1.85 19.63
CA GLU A 60 0.24 -2.93 20.27
C GLU A 60 1.10 -4.20 20.45
N TYR A 61 1.89 -4.55 19.43
CA TYR A 61 2.89 -5.61 19.54
C TYR A 61 3.86 -5.34 20.69
N LYS A 62 4.41 -4.12 20.81
CA LYS A 62 5.31 -3.76 21.91
C LYS A 62 4.63 -3.86 23.28
N LEU A 63 3.36 -3.48 23.39
CA LEU A 63 2.60 -3.58 24.65
C LEU A 63 2.48 -5.04 25.10
N ASP A 64 2.22 -5.95 24.16
CA ASP A 64 2.03 -7.38 24.46
C ASP A 64 3.38 -8.11 24.64
N MET A 65 4.40 -7.74 23.87
CA MET A 65 5.69 -8.45 23.79
C MET A 65 6.81 -7.83 24.63
N GLY A 66 6.61 -6.60 25.11
CA GLY A 66 7.58 -5.79 25.83
C GLY A 66 8.69 -5.20 24.96
N VAL A 67 8.73 -5.53 23.67
CA VAL A 67 9.74 -5.07 22.72
C VAL A 67 9.08 -4.76 21.39
N TYR A 68 9.56 -3.73 20.68
CA TYR A 68 9.16 -3.52 19.29
C TYR A 68 9.54 -4.73 18.43
N PRO A 69 8.75 -5.07 17.40
CA PRO A 69 9.02 -6.20 16.50
C PRO A 69 10.51 -6.27 16.13
N PRO A 70 11.22 -7.35 16.52
CA PRO A 70 12.67 -7.39 16.49
C PRO A 70 13.20 -7.97 15.19
N PHE A 71 13.75 -7.14 14.29
CA PHE A 71 14.29 -7.71 13.06
C PHE A 71 15.56 -7.04 12.58
N GLU A 72 16.62 -7.31 13.31
CA GLU A 72 17.98 -7.09 12.84
C GLU A 72 18.47 -8.46 12.33
N THR A 73 18.17 -8.79 11.08
CA THR A 73 18.90 -9.88 10.42
C THR A 73 20.31 -9.36 10.10
N GLN A 74 21.34 -10.19 10.26
CA GLN A 74 22.75 -9.78 10.11
C GLN A 74 23.08 -9.26 8.70
N ASP A 75 22.20 -9.55 7.74
CA ASP A 75 22.22 -9.11 6.34
C ASP A 75 21.21 -7.99 6.04
N THR A 76 20.60 -7.37 7.07
CA THR A 76 19.75 -6.19 6.84
C THR A 76 20.60 -5.14 6.14
N PRO A 77 20.23 -4.73 4.91
CA PRO A 77 20.84 -3.57 4.32
C PRO A 77 20.68 -2.43 5.33
N ALA A 78 21.73 -1.63 5.53
CA ALA A 78 21.60 -0.33 6.20
C ALA A 78 20.48 0.55 5.58
N ALA A 79 19.97 0.12 4.42
CA ALA A 79 18.87 0.68 3.66
C ALA A 79 17.43 0.22 4.04
N GLY A 80 17.22 -0.72 4.98
CA GLY A 80 15.89 -0.95 5.59
C GLY A 80 14.91 -1.92 4.89
N ASP A 81 15.36 -3.02 4.29
CA ASP A 81 14.49 -4.04 3.68
C ASP A 81 13.76 -4.95 4.70
N ILE A 82 12.94 -4.39 5.61
CA ILE A 82 12.39 -5.15 6.76
C ILE A 82 10.86 -5.26 6.83
N SER A 83 10.15 -5.03 5.71
CA SER A 83 8.69 -5.25 5.62
C SER A 83 8.28 -6.72 5.75
N GLU A 84 9.12 -7.66 5.35
CA GLU A 84 8.86 -9.11 5.43
C GLU A 84 8.76 -9.60 6.88
N GLU A 85 9.68 -9.10 7.68
CA GLU A 85 9.75 -9.48 9.07
C GLU A 85 8.64 -8.78 9.87
N LEU A 86 8.33 -7.52 9.52
CA LEU A 86 7.16 -6.81 10.04
C LEU A 86 5.85 -7.56 9.72
N TYR A 87 5.71 -8.08 8.50
CA TYR A 87 4.59 -8.95 8.13
C TYR A 87 4.54 -10.20 9.01
N THR A 88 5.70 -10.79 9.29
CA THR A 88 5.80 -11.97 10.13
C THR A 88 5.29 -11.72 11.55
N ALA A 89 5.78 -10.67 12.23
CA ALA A 89 5.33 -10.31 13.59
C ALA A 89 3.87 -9.87 13.66
N LEU A 90 3.41 -9.04 12.72
CA LEU A 90 2.09 -8.42 12.81
C LEU A 90 0.96 -9.36 12.37
N PHE A 91 1.26 -10.38 11.56
CA PHE A 91 0.26 -11.26 10.98
C PHE A 91 0.64 -12.75 11.01
N TYR A 92 1.76 -13.13 10.39
CA TYR A 92 2.06 -14.55 10.09
C TYR A 92 2.15 -15.43 11.34
N GLU A 93 2.83 -14.97 12.40
CA GLU A 93 2.96 -15.75 13.64
C GLU A 93 1.57 -16.00 14.27
N GLY A 94 0.72 -14.97 14.30
CA GLY A 94 -0.68 -15.05 14.75
C GLY A 94 -1.52 -16.01 13.92
N TYR A 95 -1.35 -16.01 12.60
CA TYR A 95 -2.02 -16.94 11.70
C TYR A 95 -1.59 -18.40 11.98
N GLN A 96 -0.29 -18.66 12.10
CA GLN A 96 0.23 -20.01 12.38
C GLN A 96 -0.24 -20.55 13.73
N ALA A 97 -0.33 -19.69 14.74
CA ALA A 97 -0.85 -20.06 16.05
C ALA A 97 -2.34 -20.43 16.02
N SER A 98 -3.12 -19.78 15.15
CA SER A 98 -4.55 -20.10 14.94
C SER A 98 -4.76 -21.45 14.26
N GLU A 99 -3.86 -21.85 13.34
CA GLU A 99 -3.94 -23.12 12.61
C GLU A 99 -3.39 -24.31 13.41
N SER A 100 -2.49 -24.04 14.36
CA SER A 100 -1.85 -25.05 15.21
C SER A 100 -2.78 -25.48 16.35
N SER A 101 -3.79 -26.29 16.04
CA SER A 101 -4.66 -26.93 17.03
C SER A 101 -3.88 -27.92 17.91
N GLY A 102 -3.26 -27.42 18.97
CA GLY A 102 -2.79 -28.18 20.12
C GLY A 102 -1.56 -29.07 19.89
N THR A 103 -0.36 -28.52 20.10
CA THR A 103 0.70 -29.20 20.86
C THR A 103 1.83 -28.22 21.18
N THR A 104 2.28 -28.28 22.43
CA THR A 104 3.10 -27.31 23.14
C THR A 104 4.57 -27.36 22.71
N THR A 105 4.99 -26.53 21.76
CA THR A 105 6.35 -25.94 21.70
C THR A 105 6.50 -24.76 20.72
N ALA A 106 5.40 -24.11 20.31
CA ALA A 106 5.51 -22.79 19.69
C ALA A 106 5.68 -21.73 20.79
N PRO A 107 6.51 -20.70 20.62
CA PRO A 107 6.57 -19.63 21.59
C PRO A 107 5.15 -19.07 21.78
N GLU A 108 4.67 -18.96 23.03
CA GLU A 108 3.34 -18.43 23.41
C GLU A 108 3.08 -16.99 22.92
N LYS A 109 4.03 -16.42 22.17
CA LYS A 109 4.29 -15.00 22.04
C LYS A 109 3.68 -14.30 20.82
N ALA A 110 2.96 -15.01 19.96
CA ALA A 110 2.11 -14.33 18.97
C ALA A 110 0.92 -15.21 18.62
N SER A 111 0.02 -15.39 19.58
CA SER A 111 -1.30 -16.02 19.33
C SER A 111 -2.32 -15.03 18.77
N LYS A 112 -1.89 -13.82 18.38
CA LYS A 112 -2.76 -12.70 18.05
C LYS A 112 -2.32 -12.10 16.72
N ILE A 113 -3.30 -11.86 15.86
CA ILE A 113 -3.11 -11.08 14.64
C ILE A 113 -3.25 -9.60 15.04
N TYR A 114 -2.19 -8.83 14.89
CA TYR A 114 -2.17 -7.40 15.24
C TYR A 114 -2.74 -6.53 14.12
N LEU A 115 -2.63 -6.99 12.86
CA LEU A 115 -3.17 -6.26 11.71
C LEU A 115 -3.80 -7.21 10.69
N ALA A 116 -5.14 -7.30 10.71
CA ALA A 116 -5.90 -8.22 9.85
C ALA A 116 -5.88 -7.81 8.36
N GLU A 117 -5.58 -6.55 8.07
CA GLU A 117 -5.42 -6.01 6.71
C GLU A 117 -4.28 -6.67 5.94
N LEU A 118 -3.32 -7.29 6.65
CA LEU A 118 -2.21 -8.03 6.06
C LEU A 118 -2.59 -9.44 5.58
N ASP A 119 -3.83 -9.87 5.73
CA ASP A 119 -4.27 -11.19 5.28
C ASP A 119 -4.10 -11.37 3.74
N PRO A 120 -3.18 -12.26 3.29
CA PRO A 120 -2.92 -12.47 1.86
C PRO A 120 -3.97 -13.36 1.18
N THR A 121 -4.89 -13.97 1.93
CA THR A 121 -5.96 -14.78 1.35
C THR A 121 -7.10 -13.91 0.88
N THR A 122 -7.44 -12.89 1.68
CA THR A 122 -8.49 -11.93 1.35
C THR A 122 -7.96 -10.75 0.53
N SER A 123 -6.71 -10.30 0.76
CA SER A 123 -6.03 -9.20 0.07
C SER A 123 -6.92 -7.98 -0.25
N ARG A 124 -7.86 -7.61 0.65
CA ARG A 124 -8.88 -6.57 0.36
C ARG A 124 -8.28 -5.24 -0.06
N GLN A 125 -7.11 -4.93 0.48
CA GLN A 125 -6.46 -3.64 0.31
C GLN A 125 -5.16 -3.71 -0.51
N GLY A 126 -4.72 -4.92 -0.90
CA GLY A 126 -3.52 -5.10 -1.72
C GLY A 126 -2.20 -4.78 -1.04
N TRP A 127 -2.13 -4.84 0.30
CA TRP A 127 -0.90 -4.53 1.06
C TRP A 127 0.12 -5.66 1.03
N VAL A 128 -0.26 -6.85 0.56
CA VAL A 128 0.63 -8.00 0.43
C VAL A 128 0.26 -8.74 -0.84
N LYS A 129 1.22 -9.46 -1.44
CA LYS A 129 0.92 -10.32 -2.58
C LYS A 129 -0.05 -11.42 -2.16
N LYS A 130 -1.06 -11.67 -3.01
CA LYS A 130 -2.07 -12.69 -2.75
C LYS A 130 -1.45 -14.08 -2.70
N SER A 131 -1.75 -14.85 -1.66
CA SER A 131 -1.35 -16.27 -1.60
C SER A 131 -2.26 -17.13 -2.48
N THR A 132 -1.68 -18.09 -3.19
CA THR A 132 -2.41 -19.00 -4.10
C THR A 132 -2.72 -20.36 -3.45
N GLY A 133 -2.14 -20.67 -2.29
CA GLY A 133 -2.13 -22.01 -1.68
C GLY A 133 -2.98 -22.21 -0.42
N GLY A 134 -3.87 -21.29 -0.09
CA GLY A 134 -4.72 -21.38 1.12
C GLY A 134 -4.00 -20.99 2.42
N SER A 135 -2.69 -21.19 2.51
CA SER A 135 -1.84 -20.66 3.59
C SER A 135 -1.03 -19.44 3.16
N PRO A 136 -0.84 -18.43 4.02
CA PRO A 136 0.09 -17.34 3.84
C PRO A 136 1.52 -17.81 3.57
N ASP A 137 2.22 -17.13 2.66
CA ASP A 137 3.66 -17.30 2.45
C ASP A 137 4.41 -16.51 3.55
N PRO A 138 5.41 -17.10 4.24
CA PRO A 138 6.19 -16.40 5.26
C PRO A 138 6.97 -15.20 4.72
N ASP A 139 7.40 -15.24 3.46
CA ASP A 139 8.36 -14.26 2.91
C ASP A 139 7.64 -13.06 2.24
N LEU A 140 6.42 -12.76 2.69
CA LEU A 140 5.61 -11.69 2.11
C LEU A 140 6.01 -10.31 2.64
N LYS A 141 6.22 -9.39 1.70
CA LYS A 141 6.49 -7.98 2.00
C LYS A 141 5.21 -7.17 2.01
N ILE A 142 5.07 -6.32 3.03
CA ILE A 142 4.03 -5.29 3.08
C ILE A 142 4.36 -4.21 2.04
N THR A 143 3.44 -3.96 1.12
CA THR A 143 3.58 -3.00 0.03
C THR A 143 2.77 -1.73 0.25
N ASP A 144 3.38 -0.61 -0.13
CA ASP A 144 2.77 0.70 -0.21
C ASP A 144 1.80 0.81 -1.42
N PRO A 145 1.11 1.95 -1.60
CA PRO A 145 0.15 2.14 -2.69
C PRO A 145 0.76 2.16 -4.09
N TRP A 146 2.08 2.33 -4.21
CA TRP A 146 2.84 2.28 -5.46
C TRP A 146 3.41 0.88 -5.74
N GLY A 147 3.27 -0.04 -4.79
CA GLY A 147 3.73 -1.43 -4.88
C GLY A 147 5.15 -1.64 -4.39
N ASN A 148 5.78 -0.62 -3.79
CA ASN A 148 7.09 -0.73 -3.18
C ASN A 148 6.96 -1.27 -1.74
N PRO A 149 7.95 -1.98 -1.20
CA PRO A 149 7.91 -2.43 0.18
C PRO A 149 7.92 -1.24 1.16
N TYR A 150 7.28 -1.41 2.31
CA TYR A 150 7.53 -0.56 3.46
C TYR A 150 8.92 -0.82 4.04
N TYR A 151 9.51 0.24 4.58
CA TYR A 151 10.78 0.21 5.26
C TYR A 151 10.58 0.52 6.73
N TYR A 152 11.29 -0.16 7.61
CA TYR A 152 11.22 0.05 9.05
C TYR A 152 12.65 0.09 9.61
N ARG A 153 12.85 0.69 10.78
CA ARG A 153 14.06 0.52 11.61
C ARG A 153 13.75 0.93 13.04
N LYS A 154 14.51 0.42 14.00
CA LYS A 154 14.33 0.72 15.43
C LYS A 154 15.65 0.81 16.16
N GLY A 155 15.63 1.31 17.39
CA GLY A 155 16.81 1.39 18.25
C GLY A 155 17.79 2.46 17.76
N SER A 156 19.09 2.24 17.96
CA SER A 156 20.14 3.25 17.69
C SER A 156 20.26 3.70 16.24
N ASN A 157 19.65 2.96 15.30
CA ASN A 157 19.65 3.29 13.88
C ASN A 157 18.43 4.13 13.47
N ALA A 158 17.43 4.26 14.34
CA ALA A 158 16.25 5.07 14.11
C ALA A 158 16.48 6.54 14.49
N GLU A 159 15.84 7.44 13.75
CA GLU A 159 15.78 8.87 14.04
C GLU A 159 14.77 9.16 15.13
N ASN A 160 13.64 8.42 15.16
CA ASN A 160 12.73 8.44 16.29
C ASN A 160 13.24 7.59 17.47
N PRO A 161 12.92 7.98 18.72
CA PRO A 161 13.29 7.21 19.91
C PRO A 161 12.63 5.83 19.97
N ASP A 162 11.52 5.67 19.25
CA ASP A 162 10.72 4.45 19.22
C ASP A 162 11.09 3.58 18.01
N PHE A 163 10.64 4.00 16.83
CA PHE A 163 10.92 3.36 15.55
C PHE A 163 10.65 4.32 14.39
N ASP A 164 11.28 4.03 13.26
CA ASP A 164 10.98 4.69 11.99
C ASP A 164 10.28 3.71 11.07
N LEU A 165 9.30 4.22 10.33
CA LEU A 165 8.50 3.51 9.34
C LEU A 165 8.28 4.46 8.17
N TRP A 166 8.63 4.02 6.96
CA TRP A 166 8.45 4.84 5.77
C TRP A 166 8.15 4.05 4.50
N SER A 167 7.57 4.76 3.54
CA SER A 167 7.32 4.35 2.16
C SER A 167 8.26 5.14 1.25
N ALA A 168 8.93 4.46 0.32
CA ALA A 168 9.78 5.09 -0.71
C ALA A 168 8.97 5.85 -1.79
N GLY A 169 7.64 5.84 -1.69
CA GLY A 169 6.81 6.68 -2.53
C GLY A 169 6.69 6.15 -3.94
N LYS A 170 6.52 7.05 -4.90
CA LYS A 170 6.19 6.72 -6.28
C LYS A 170 7.40 6.23 -7.07
N ASP A 171 8.56 6.81 -6.82
CA ASP A 171 9.77 6.44 -7.55
C ASP A 171 10.44 5.18 -6.99
N GLY A 172 10.05 4.77 -5.78
CA GLY A 172 10.55 3.57 -5.11
C GLY A 172 12.00 3.70 -4.65
N LYS A 173 12.53 4.92 -4.62
CA LYS A 173 13.87 5.22 -4.14
C LYS A 173 13.75 5.85 -2.76
N THR A 174 14.74 5.58 -1.93
CA THR A 174 14.83 6.18 -0.61
C THR A 174 16.28 6.14 -0.17
N ASN A 175 16.73 7.19 0.51
CA ASN A 175 18.03 7.25 1.13
C ASN A 175 17.86 7.37 2.66
N PRO A 176 17.84 6.24 3.39
CA PRO A 176 17.61 6.25 4.83
C PRO A 176 18.80 6.74 5.64
N ALA A 177 19.98 6.86 5.04
CA ALA A 177 21.13 7.51 5.69
C ALA A 177 21.00 9.04 5.69
N ASN A 178 20.05 9.60 4.92
CA ASN A 178 19.79 11.02 4.85
C ASN A 178 18.34 11.32 5.23
N SER A 179 18.13 12.06 6.31
CA SER A 179 16.80 12.48 6.74
C SER A 179 16.23 13.64 5.93
N ASP A 180 17.06 14.32 5.14
CA ASP A 180 16.66 15.47 4.34
C ASP A 180 15.69 15.08 3.21
N LEU A 181 14.46 15.56 3.32
CA LEU A 181 13.41 15.40 2.30
C LEU A 181 13.65 16.22 1.03
N SER A 182 14.60 17.16 1.05
CA SER A 182 15.01 17.90 -0.15
C SER A 182 15.95 17.08 -1.05
N ASN A 183 16.54 16.00 -0.52
CA ASN A 183 17.32 15.04 -1.30
C ASN A 183 16.45 14.40 -2.37
N GLU A 184 16.97 14.27 -3.60
CA GLU A 184 16.22 13.76 -4.75
C GLU A 184 15.56 12.41 -4.49
N ASP A 185 16.22 11.51 -3.77
CA ASP A 185 15.73 10.16 -3.48
C ASP A 185 14.67 10.13 -2.35
N ASN A 186 14.45 11.23 -1.62
CA ASN A 186 13.55 11.27 -0.46
C ASN A 186 12.32 12.17 -0.67
N ARG A 187 12.19 12.81 -1.83
CA ARG A 187 11.21 13.90 -2.05
C ARG A 187 9.76 13.42 -2.00
N ASP A 188 9.53 12.17 -2.34
CA ASP A 188 8.23 11.53 -2.35
C ASP A 188 8.02 10.50 -1.25
N ASP A 189 9.02 10.33 -0.38
CA ASP A 189 8.89 9.50 0.81
C ASP A 189 7.73 9.96 1.69
N VAL A 190 7.08 8.97 2.30
CA VAL A 190 6.10 9.18 3.36
C VAL A 190 6.64 8.50 4.61
N ARG A 191 6.91 9.29 5.65
CA ARG A 191 7.66 8.85 6.85
C ARG A 191 6.87 9.16 8.14
N ASN A 192 7.20 8.48 9.22
CA ASN A 192 6.71 8.77 10.58
C ASN A 192 7.69 9.61 11.43
N PHE A 193 8.79 10.10 10.85
CA PHE A 193 9.83 10.93 11.47
C PHE A 193 10.05 12.23 10.67
#